data_AF-A0A2V8K102-F1
#
_entry.id   AF-A0A2V8K102-F1
#
_cell.length_a   1.000
_cell.length_b   1.000
_cell.length_c   1.000
_cell.angle_alpha   90.00
_cell.angle_beta   90.00
_cell.angle_gamma   90.00
#
_symmetry.space_group_name_H-M   'P 1'
#
loop_
_entity.id
_entity.type
_entity.pdbx_description
1 polymer ?
#
loop_
_entity_poly.entity_id
_entity_poly.type
_entity_poly.pdbx_seq_one_letter_code
_entity_poly.pdbx_strand_id
1 'polypeptide(L)'
;RRNAIITTELTIWARKDGTGITFDSACWFILPNGANRGPDAAWLKRERWDALPAEAKEKGAPLCPEFVVELMSPSDRLAEQKEKMEEYMANGALLGWLIDSNHRTVYVYRRGAPLQTLENPSTLSGEPVLPGFVFNISEIW
;
A
#
# COMPACT_ATOMS: atom_id res chain seq x y z
N ARG A 1 14.23 -7.81 -3.07
CA ARG A 1 14.00 -8.79 -1.97
C ARG A 1 12.88 -8.35 -1.04
N ARG A 2 12.99 -7.19 -0.35
CA ARG A 2 11.98 -6.72 0.62
C ARG A 2 10.57 -6.59 0.02
N ASN A 3 10.42 -5.91 -1.14
CA ASN A 3 9.13 -5.84 -1.85
C ASN A 3 8.52 -7.21 -2.14
N ALA A 4 9.33 -8.18 -2.59
CA ALA A 4 8.84 -9.52 -2.85
C ALA A 4 8.24 -10.19 -1.60
N ILE A 5 8.82 -9.98 -0.42
CA ILE A 5 8.27 -10.48 0.85
C ILE A 5 6.93 -9.80 1.15
N ILE A 6 6.89 -8.46 1.10
CA ILE A 6 5.67 -7.67 1.34
C ILE A 6 4.53 -8.13 0.43
N THR A 7 4.78 -8.16 -0.88
CA THR A 7 3.76 -8.56 -1.86
C THR A 7 3.35 -10.02 -1.70
N THR A 8 4.27 -10.92 -1.35
CA THR A 8 3.96 -12.34 -1.15
C THR A 8 3.02 -12.53 0.03
N GLU A 9 3.35 -11.97 1.20
CA GLU A 9 2.51 -12.08 2.39
C GLU A 9 1.13 -11.47 2.18
N LEU A 10 1.08 -10.28 1.56
CA LEU A 10 -0.18 -9.63 1.22
C LEU A 10 -1.01 -10.49 0.25
N THR A 11 -0.37 -11.12 -0.74
CA THR A 11 -1.05 -11.98 -1.72
C THR A 11 -1.56 -13.27 -1.10
N ILE A 12 -0.79 -13.90 -0.21
CA ILE A 12 -1.22 -15.09 0.53
C ILE A 12 -2.45 -14.77 1.36
N TRP A 13 -2.43 -13.67 2.10
CA TRP A 13 -3.58 -13.22 2.86
C TRP A 13 -4.78 -12.91 1.95
N ALA A 14 -4.59 -12.12 0.89
CA ALA A 14 -5.68 -11.69 0.00
C ALA A 14 -6.36 -12.87 -0.70
N ARG A 15 -5.60 -13.93 -1.04
CA ARG A 15 -6.16 -15.18 -1.60
C ARG A 15 -7.03 -15.92 -0.58
N LYS A 16 -6.66 -15.90 0.70
CA LYS A 16 -7.42 -16.55 1.78
C LYS A 16 -8.67 -15.74 2.15
N ASP A 17 -8.53 -14.43 2.24
CA ASP A 17 -9.63 -13.50 2.54
C ASP A 17 -10.66 -13.45 1.40
N GLY A 18 -10.18 -13.46 0.15
CA GLY A 18 -11.03 -13.59 -1.04
C GLY A 18 -11.76 -12.32 -1.46
N THR A 19 -11.66 -11.22 -0.71
CA THR A 19 -12.42 -9.98 -1.02
C THR A 19 -11.73 -9.05 -2.01
N GLY A 20 -10.43 -9.26 -2.29
CA GLY A 20 -9.65 -8.39 -3.17
C GLY A 20 -8.53 -9.04 -3.94
N ILE A 21 -7.71 -8.18 -4.53
CA ILE A 21 -6.57 -8.51 -5.37
C ILE A 21 -5.38 -7.63 -5.00
N THR A 22 -4.18 -8.16 -5.24
CA THR A 22 -2.91 -7.51 -4.92
C THR A 22 -2.16 -7.10 -6.17
N PHE A 23 -1.35 -6.06 -6.03
CA PHE A 23 -0.49 -5.53 -7.07
C PHE A 23 0.91 -5.31 -6.52
N ASP A 24 1.91 -5.54 -7.35
CA ASP A 24 3.31 -5.25 -7.07
C ASP A 24 3.72 -3.90 -7.67
N SER A 25 5.00 -3.57 -7.49
CA SER A 25 5.62 -2.34 -7.97
C SER A 25 5.62 -2.16 -9.50
N ALA A 26 5.19 -3.15 -10.30
CA ALA A 26 5.07 -3.01 -11.74
C ALA A 26 3.73 -2.38 -12.17
N CYS A 27 2.75 -2.31 -11.26
CA CYS A 27 1.44 -1.73 -11.53
C CYS A 27 1.43 -0.21 -11.29
N TRP A 28 0.63 0.49 -12.09
CA TRP A 28 0.45 1.93 -12.01
C TRP A 28 -1.03 2.27 -11.91
N PHE A 29 -1.35 3.24 -11.08
CA PHE A 29 -2.69 3.74 -10.81
C PHE A 29 -2.76 5.22 -11.19
N ILE A 30 -3.85 5.60 -11.86
CA ILE A 30 -4.19 6.99 -12.11
C ILE A 30 -5.18 7.40 -11.03
N LEU A 31 -4.69 8.18 -10.05
CA LEU A 31 -5.50 8.65 -8.93
C LEU A 31 -6.58 9.64 -9.40
N PRO A 32 -7.66 9.86 -8.63
CA PRO A 32 -8.70 10.84 -8.93
C PRO A 32 -8.20 12.26 -9.24
N ASN A 33 -7.08 12.70 -8.64
CA ASN A 33 -6.45 13.99 -8.94
C ASN A 33 -5.59 14.00 -10.23
N GLY A 34 -5.55 12.88 -10.97
CA GLY A 34 -4.76 12.70 -12.18
C GLY A 34 -3.31 12.27 -11.96
N ALA A 35 -2.85 12.16 -10.71
CA ALA A 35 -1.50 11.70 -10.42
C ALA A 35 -1.31 10.24 -10.82
N ASN A 36 -0.15 9.93 -11.41
CA ASN A 36 0.25 8.56 -11.73
C ASN A 36 1.14 8.00 -10.61
N ARG A 37 0.74 6.87 -10.03
CA ARG A 37 1.38 6.29 -8.85
C ARG A 37 1.53 4.77 -8.97
N GLY A 38 2.77 4.31 -8.78
CA GLY A 38 3.11 2.90 -8.60
C GLY A 38 3.57 2.66 -7.16
N PRO A 39 2.71 2.11 -6.28
CA PRO A 39 3.11 1.71 -4.93
C PRO A 39 3.93 0.41 -4.97
N ASP A 40 4.78 0.17 -3.96
CA ASP A 40 5.57 -1.07 -3.87
C ASP A 40 4.71 -2.31 -3.68
N ALA A 41 3.59 -2.16 -2.98
CA ALA A 41 2.51 -3.12 -2.94
C ALA A 41 1.17 -2.40 -2.77
N ALA A 42 0.12 -2.95 -3.36
CA ALA A 42 -1.23 -2.45 -3.14
C ALA A 42 -2.24 -3.58 -3.05
N TRP A 43 -3.36 -3.29 -2.41
CA TRP A 43 -4.55 -4.12 -2.43
C TRP A 43 -5.78 -3.27 -2.72
N LEU A 44 -6.67 -3.81 -3.56
CA LEU A 44 -8.00 -3.25 -3.73
C LEU A 44 -9.06 -4.33 -3.82
N LYS A 45 -10.29 -3.93 -3.52
CA LYS A 45 -11.44 -4.81 -3.64
C LYS A 45 -11.61 -5.32 -5.08
N ARG A 46 -11.92 -6.60 -5.20
CA ARG A 46 -12.06 -7.28 -6.49
C ARG A 46 -13.19 -6.65 -7.32
N GLU A 47 -14.31 -6.30 -6.68
CA GLU A 47 -15.45 -5.66 -7.34
C GLU A 47 -15.07 -4.36 -8.06
N ARG A 48 -14.18 -3.56 -7.46
CA ARG A 48 -13.72 -2.28 -8.05
C ARG A 48 -12.81 -2.53 -9.25
N TRP A 49 -11.95 -3.54 -9.17
CA TRP A 49 -11.10 -3.93 -10.29
C TRP A 49 -11.91 -4.50 -11.45
N ASP A 50 -12.82 -5.42 -11.15
CA ASP A 50 -13.58 -6.13 -12.18
C ASP A 50 -14.54 -5.19 -12.93
N ALA A 51 -14.99 -4.11 -12.28
CA ALA A 51 -15.75 -3.04 -12.91
C ALA A 51 -14.97 -2.19 -13.93
N LEU A 52 -13.63 -2.26 -13.94
CA LEU A 52 -12.83 -1.50 -14.92
C LEU A 52 -12.89 -2.14 -16.32
N PRO A 53 -12.95 -1.32 -17.40
CA PRO A 53 -12.72 -1.80 -18.75
C PRO A 53 -11.33 -2.45 -18.89
N ALA A 54 -11.20 -3.47 -19.73
CA ALA A 54 -9.92 -4.17 -19.95
C ALA A 54 -8.79 -3.22 -20.36
N GLU A 55 -9.07 -2.28 -21.26
CA GLU A 55 -8.11 -1.26 -21.70
C GLU A 55 -7.60 -0.37 -20.56
N ALA A 56 -8.46 -0.05 -19.58
CA ALA A 56 -8.09 0.73 -18.42
C ALA A 56 -7.16 -0.05 -17.45
N LYS A 57 -7.27 -1.38 -17.42
CA LYS A 57 -6.39 -2.24 -16.62
C LYS A 57 -4.96 -2.29 -17.18
N GLU A 58 -4.80 -2.12 -18.49
CA GLU A 58 -3.50 -2.15 -19.17
C GLU A 58 -2.79 -0.79 -19.20
N LYS A 59 -3.53 0.32 -19.28
CA LYS A 59 -2.99 1.68 -19.46
C LYS A 59 -2.77 2.45 -18.16
N GLY A 60 -3.02 1.82 -17.02
CA GLY A 60 -3.02 2.45 -15.70
C GLY A 60 -4.43 2.56 -15.16
N ALA A 61 -4.70 1.82 -14.09
CA ALA A 61 -6.05 1.68 -13.55
C ALA A 61 -6.54 3.02 -12.94
N PRO A 62 -7.67 3.59 -13.40
CA PRO A 62 -8.13 4.91 -12.98
C PRO A 62 -8.85 4.86 -11.62
N LEU A 63 -8.12 4.45 -10.59
CA LEU A 63 -8.61 4.34 -9.22
C LEU A 63 -7.47 4.50 -8.21
N CYS A 64 -7.81 4.81 -6.97
CA CYS A 64 -6.91 4.67 -5.83
C CYS A 64 -7.16 3.33 -5.11
N PRO A 65 -6.13 2.52 -4.83
CA PRO A 65 -6.27 1.31 -4.01
C PRO A 65 -6.70 1.62 -2.57
N GLU A 66 -7.46 0.72 -1.94
CA GLU A 66 -7.82 0.86 -0.52
C GLU A 66 -6.60 0.73 0.41
N PHE A 67 -5.60 -0.07 0.02
CA PHE A 67 -4.37 -0.25 0.78
C PHE A 67 -3.15 -0.06 -0.12
N VAL A 68 -2.19 0.73 0.36
CA VAL A 68 -0.91 1.00 -0.32
C VAL A 68 0.26 0.83 0.64
N VAL A 69 1.38 0.33 0.12
CA VAL A 69 2.67 0.25 0.80
C VAL A 69 3.72 0.97 -0.04
N GLU A 70 4.52 1.80 0.62
CA GLU A 70 5.72 2.42 0.07
C GLU A 70 6.90 2.00 0.95
N LEU A 71 7.92 1.43 0.34
CA LEU A 71 9.18 1.06 0.98
C LEU A 71 10.25 2.05 0.55
N MET A 72 10.74 2.85 1.50
CA MET A 72 11.77 3.84 1.21
C MET A 72 13.06 3.19 0.70
N SER A 73 13.53 3.66 -0.44
CA SER A 73 14.88 3.42 -0.95
C SER A 73 15.90 4.30 -0.22
N PRO A 74 17.19 3.95 -0.24
CA PRO A 74 18.24 4.78 0.36
C PRO A 74 18.36 6.21 -0.20
N SER A 75 17.88 6.43 -1.43
CA SER A 75 17.89 7.75 -2.08
C SER A 75 16.64 8.59 -1.79
N ASP A 76 15.60 7.99 -1.19
CA ASP A 76 14.36 8.69 -0.95
C ASP A 76 14.48 9.72 0.17
N ARG A 77 13.76 10.83 -0.01
CA ARG A 77 13.62 11.86 1.00
C ARG A 77 12.33 11.63 1.77
N LEU A 78 12.42 11.53 3.09
CA LEU A 78 11.26 11.25 3.94
C LEU A 78 10.11 12.23 3.71
N ALA A 79 10.39 13.53 3.54
CA ALA A 79 9.37 14.54 3.30
C ALA A 79 8.56 14.24 2.01
N GLU A 80 9.24 13.93 0.91
CA GLU A 80 8.60 13.60 -0.37
C GLU A 80 7.77 12.33 -0.28
N GLN A 81 8.25 11.32 0.44
CA GLN A 81 7.49 10.09 0.65
C GLN A 81 6.27 10.30 1.55
N LYS A 82 6.36 11.17 2.57
CA LYS A 82 5.18 11.55 3.36
C LYS A 82 4.15 12.31 2.52
N GLU A 83 4.58 13.24 1.68
CA GLU A 83 3.69 13.94 0.74
C GLU A 83 3.01 12.96 -0.23
N LYS A 84 3.74 11.97 -0.75
CA LYS A 84 3.20 10.89 -1.57
C LYS A 84 2.12 10.09 -0.83
N MET A 85 2.35 9.76 0.44
CA MET A 85 1.36 9.06 1.26
C MET A 85 0.11 9.90 1.51
N GLU A 86 0.25 11.17 1.88
CA GLU A 86 -0.88 12.08 2.04
C GLU A 86 -1.69 12.22 0.75
N GLU A 87 -1.03 12.22 -0.41
CA GLU A 87 -1.72 12.22 -1.70
C GLU A 87 -2.56 10.95 -1.90
N TYR A 88 -2.04 9.75 -1.61
CA TYR A 88 -2.86 8.53 -1.67
C TYR A 88 -4.08 8.62 -0.74
N MET A 89 -3.88 9.10 0.50
CA MET A 89 -4.96 9.23 1.48
C MET A 89 -6.04 10.22 1.01
N ALA A 90 -5.63 11.36 0.44
CA ALA A 90 -6.55 12.35 -0.13
C ALA A 90 -7.32 11.82 -1.36
N ASN A 91 -6.78 10.80 -2.04
CA ASN A 91 -7.34 10.21 -3.25
C ASN A 91 -8.14 8.92 -3.01
N GLY A 92 -8.33 8.52 -1.74
CA GLY A 92 -9.27 7.47 -1.36
C GLY A 92 -8.64 6.23 -0.74
N ALA A 93 -7.32 6.19 -0.54
CA ALA A 93 -6.70 5.13 0.25
C ALA A 93 -7.28 5.13 1.68
N LEU A 94 -7.49 3.92 2.22
CA LEU A 94 -8.05 3.72 3.55
C LEU A 94 -6.95 3.43 4.58
N LEU A 95 -5.91 2.73 4.15
CA LEU A 95 -4.72 2.40 4.92
C LEU A 95 -3.48 2.59 4.05
N GLY A 96 -2.45 3.21 4.61
CA GLY A 96 -1.15 3.37 3.96
C GLY A 96 -0.01 3.05 4.92
N TRP A 97 0.98 2.29 4.45
CA TRP A 97 2.23 2.05 5.19
C TRP A 97 3.41 2.64 4.43
N LEU A 98 4.08 3.62 5.03
CA LEU A 98 5.40 4.06 4.58
C LEU A 98 6.46 3.47 5.48
N ILE A 99 7.30 2.62 4.92
CA ILE A 99 8.29 1.82 5.63
C ILE A 99 9.67 2.39 5.37
N ASP A 100 10.31 2.87 6.43
CA ASP A 100 11.73 3.23 6.44
C ASP A 100 12.52 2.09 7.07
N SER A 101 13.02 1.16 6.24
CA SER A 101 13.78 0.01 6.74
C SER A 101 15.13 0.41 7.33
N ASN A 102 15.73 1.53 6.88
CA ASN A 102 17.04 1.97 7.36
C ASN A 102 16.95 2.47 8.80
N HIS A 103 15.86 3.15 9.14
CA HIS A 103 15.57 3.63 10.50
C HIS A 103 14.59 2.73 11.26
N ARG A 104 14.22 1.57 10.69
CA ARG A 104 13.22 0.63 11.23
C ARG A 104 11.95 1.32 11.73
N THR A 105 11.48 2.30 10.96
CA THR A 105 10.35 3.13 11.35
C THR A 105 9.22 2.93 10.34
N VAL A 106 7.98 2.87 10.82
CA VAL A 106 6.79 2.80 9.97
C VAL A 106 5.86 3.95 10.27
N TYR A 107 5.45 4.62 9.21
CA TYR A 107 4.41 5.65 9.24
C TYR A 107 3.12 5.04 8.75
N VAL A 108 2.14 4.91 9.63
CA VAL A 108 0.84 4.28 9.37
C VAL A 108 -0.22 5.35 9.22
N TYR A 109 -0.75 5.46 8.00
CA TYR A 109 -1.81 6.37 7.62
C TYR A 109 -3.13 5.64 7.63
N ARG A 110 -4.14 6.20 8.31
CA ARG A 110 -5.51 5.66 8.32
C ARG A 110 -6.49 6.78 8.04
N ARG A 111 -7.48 6.52 7.19
CA ARG A 111 -8.48 7.53 6.83
C ARG A 111 -9.23 8.01 8.08
N GLY A 112 -9.23 9.32 8.30
CA GLY A 112 -9.93 9.94 9.44
C GLY A 112 -9.23 9.77 10.79
N ALA A 113 -7.98 9.31 10.81
CA ALA A 113 -7.16 9.20 12.02
C ALA A 113 -5.84 9.97 11.86
N PRO A 114 -5.23 10.44 12.95
CA PRO A 114 -3.90 11.04 12.90
C PRO A 114 -2.85 10.03 12.46
N LEU A 115 -1.79 10.51 11.81
CA LEU A 115 -0.62 9.71 11.48
C LEU A 115 -0.06 9.02 12.74
N GLN A 116 0.15 7.70 12.64
CA GLN A 116 0.81 6.92 13.68
C GLN A 116 2.24 6.58 13.24
N THR A 117 3.22 6.90 14.08
CA THR A 117 4.62 6.49 13.88
C THR A 117 4.93 5.33 14.81
N LEU A 118 5.46 4.25 14.24
CA LEU A 118 5.90 3.06 14.98
C LEU A 118 7.41 2.90 14.84
N GLU A 119 8.11 2.89 15.97
CA GLU A 119 9.55 2.67 16.02
C GLU A 119 9.85 1.19 16.28
N ASN A 120 10.65 0.60 15.39
CA ASN A 120 11.08 -0.80 15.41
C ASN A 120 9.95 -1.80 15.74
N PRO A 121 8.78 -1.72 15.08
CA PRO A 121 7.69 -2.65 15.35
C PRO A 121 8.08 -4.08 14.97
N SER A 122 7.53 -5.08 15.66
CA SER A 122 7.70 -6.48 15.26
C SER A 122 6.68 -6.90 14.19
N THR A 123 5.50 -6.28 14.21
CA THR A 123 4.37 -6.58 13.31
C THR A 123 3.61 -5.31 12.94
N LEU A 124 2.86 -5.37 11.83
CA LEU A 124 1.90 -4.35 11.42
C LEU A 124 0.52 -4.96 11.22
N SER A 125 -0.51 -4.31 11.77
CA SER A 125 -1.92 -4.74 11.59
C SER A 125 -2.57 -4.00 10.44
N GLY A 126 -3.20 -4.76 9.54
CA GLY A 126 -4.00 -4.26 8.42
C GLY A 126 -5.42 -3.82 8.80
N GLU A 127 -5.81 -3.94 10.07
CA GLU A 127 -7.16 -3.62 10.52
C GLU A 127 -7.50 -2.12 10.39
N PRO A 128 -8.77 -1.78 10.09
CA PRO A 128 -9.87 -2.67 9.69
C PRO A 128 -9.94 -2.97 8.18
N VAL A 129 -8.97 -2.45 7.40
CA VAL A 129 -9.03 -2.47 5.93
C VAL A 129 -8.73 -3.85 5.36
N LEU A 130 -7.83 -4.58 6.01
CA LEU A 130 -7.42 -5.94 5.68
C LEU A 130 -7.70 -6.85 6.89
N PRO A 131 -8.94 -7.36 7.04
CA PRO A 131 -9.32 -8.12 8.23
C PRO A 131 -8.40 -9.31 8.50
N GLY A 132 -7.88 -9.39 9.71
CA GLY A 132 -6.96 -10.43 10.16
C GLY A 132 -5.58 -10.40 9.51
N PHE A 133 -5.24 -9.41 8.67
CA PHE A 133 -3.91 -9.29 8.12
C PHE A 133 -2.94 -8.75 9.17
N VAL A 134 -1.89 -9.51 9.44
CA VAL A 134 -0.77 -9.10 10.29
C VAL A 134 0.52 -9.40 9.54
N PHE A 135 1.28 -8.36 9.25
CA PHE A 135 2.55 -8.47 8.54
C PHE A 135 3.71 -8.55 9.53
N ASN A 136 4.52 -9.62 9.44
CA ASN A 136 5.76 -9.75 10.19
C ASN A 136 6.87 -8.89 9.58
N ILE A 137 6.87 -7.61 9.91
CA ILE A 137 7.79 -6.65 9.32
C ILE A 137 9.26 -6.88 9.71
N SER A 138 9.51 -7.67 10.76
CA SER A 138 10.86 -8.02 11.18
C SER A 138 11.68 -8.74 10.09
N GLU A 139 11.01 -9.32 9.09
CA GLU A 139 11.64 -10.02 7.96
C GLU A 139 12.28 -9.08 6.93
N ILE A 140 11.95 -7.78 6.98
CA ILE A 140 12.38 -6.79 5.99
C ILE A 140 13.20 -5.63 6.56
N TRP A 141 13.58 -5.68 7.84
CA TRP A 141 14.60 -4.80 8.41
C TRP A 141 15.95 -4.95 7.68
#